data_AF-A0AA86TF55-F1
#
_entry.id   AF-A0AA86TF55-F1
#
_cell.length_a   1.000
_cell.length_b   1.000
_cell.length_c   1.000
_cell.angle_alpha   90.00
_cell.angle_beta   90.00
_cell.angle_gamma   90.00
#
_symmetry.space_group_name_H-M   'P 1'
#
loop_
_entity.id
_entity.type
_entity.pdbx_description
1 polymer ?
#
loop_
_entity_poly.entity_id
_entity_poly.type
_entity_poly.pdbx_seq_one_letter_code
_entity_poly.pdbx_strand_id
1 'polypeptide(L)'
;MWSIRLLPVLAVCLLSSACETTTWVHPTKKEEHLTYDWNACEREFLTLMQTNPGVASMHTNQTIQKQRIAACLQKKGWKQVENK
;
A
#
# COMPACT_ATOMS: atom_id res chain seq x y z
N MET A 1 27.47 42.54 0.79
CA MET A 1 26.23 42.24 0.03
C MET A 1 25.94 40.76 0.19
N TRP A 2 25.15 40.38 1.20
CA TRP A 2 24.88 38.98 1.53
C TRP A 2 23.49 38.57 1.07
N SER A 3 23.44 37.39 0.47
CA SER A 3 22.32 36.79 -0.26
C SER A 3 21.09 36.54 0.64
N ILE A 4 20.24 37.55 0.77
CA ILE A 4 18.94 37.46 1.48
C ILE A 4 17.84 36.77 0.61
N ARG A 5 18.16 36.29 -0.59
CA ARG A 5 17.17 35.80 -1.57
C ARG A 5 16.81 34.30 -1.49
N LEU A 6 17.38 33.52 -0.57
CA LEU A 6 17.19 32.05 -0.53
C LEU A 6 16.13 31.58 0.49
N LEU A 7 15.68 32.43 1.41
CA LEU A 7 14.69 32.09 2.44
C LEU A 7 13.28 31.75 1.92
N PRO A 8 12.71 32.41 0.88
CA PRO A 8 11.33 32.12 0.49
C PRO A 8 11.19 30.79 -0.29
N VAL A 9 12.28 30.30 -0.91
CA VAL A 9 12.26 29.04 -1.67
C VAL A 9 12.23 27.83 -0.73
N LEU A 10 12.91 27.91 0.41
CA LEU A 10 12.94 26.82 1.40
C LEU A 10 11.59 26.63 2.10
N ALA A 11 10.82 27.70 2.30
CA ALA A 11 9.50 27.65 2.93
C ALA A 11 8.44 26.97 2.04
N VAL A 12 8.55 27.07 0.70
CA VAL A 12 7.61 26.44 -0.24
C VAL A 12 7.84 24.93 -0.33
N CYS A 13 9.06 24.44 -0.15
CA CYS A 13 9.37 23.01 -0.18
C CYS A 13 8.92 22.23 1.07
N LEU A 14 8.67 22.90 2.19
CA LEU A 14 8.22 22.25 3.43
C LEU A 14 6.69 22.00 3.47
N LEU A 15 5.92 22.70 2.62
CA LEU A 15 4.46 22.62 2.58
C LEU A 15 3.92 21.54 1.63
N SER A 16 4.78 20.89 0.84
CA SER A 16 4.38 19.93 -0.20
C SER A 16 4.54 18.45 0.19
N SER A 17 4.80 18.15 1.45
CA SER A 17 4.76 16.78 1.97
C SER A 17 3.36 16.40 2.49
N ALA A 18 2.34 16.53 1.63
CA ALA A 18 1.08 15.82 1.85
C ALA A 18 1.37 14.32 1.67
N CYS A 19 1.70 13.65 2.77
CA CYS A 19 1.92 12.22 2.80
C CYS A 19 0.55 11.54 2.64
N GLU A 20 0.15 11.27 1.39
CA GLU A 20 -1.04 10.51 1.04
C GLU A 20 -0.95 9.12 1.70
N THR A 21 -1.48 9.01 2.91
CA THR A 21 -1.44 7.77 3.67
C THR A 21 -2.65 6.97 3.26
N THR A 22 -2.43 6.00 2.38
CA THR A 22 -3.48 5.08 1.99
C THR A 22 -3.78 4.11 3.13
N THR A 23 -5.03 4.08 3.60
CA THR A 23 -5.47 3.22 4.70
C THR A 23 -6.46 2.17 4.23
N TRP A 24 -6.66 1.13 5.03
CA TRP A 24 -7.60 0.06 4.76
C TRP A 24 -8.71 0.05 5.81
N VAL A 25 -9.97 0.06 5.36
CA VAL A 25 -11.13 0.03 6.25
C VAL A 25 -12.01 -1.17 5.94
N HIS A 26 -12.67 -1.71 6.95
CA HIS A 26 -13.64 -2.78 6.82
C HIS A 26 -14.93 -2.39 7.56
N PRO A 27 -16.13 -2.62 6.99
CA PRO A 27 -17.38 -2.17 7.60
C PRO A 27 -17.69 -2.83 8.95
N THR A 28 -17.17 -4.04 9.18
CA THR A 28 -17.49 -4.86 10.37
C THR A 28 -16.28 -5.38 11.14
N LYS A 29 -15.06 -5.13 10.67
CA LYS A 29 -13.82 -5.62 11.30
C LYS A 29 -13.01 -4.44 11.79
N LYS A 30 -12.35 -4.63 12.92
CA LYS A 30 -11.37 -3.68 13.46
C LYS A 30 -10.08 -3.74 12.65
N GLU A 31 -9.32 -2.65 12.66
CA GLU A 31 -8.04 -2.50 11.95
C GLU A 31 -7.02 -3.58 12.33
N GLU A 32 -7.01 -4.05 13.58
CA GLU A 32 -6.16 -5.16 14.05
C GLU A 32 -6.34 -6.47 13.26
N HIS A 33 -7.51 -6.66 12.62
CA HIS A 33 -7.75 -7.82 11.75
C HIS A 33 -7.15 -7.65 10.35
N LEU A 34 -6.72 -6.45 9.96
CA LEU A 34 -6.09 -6.20 8.67
C LEU A 34 -4.84 -7.04 8.51
N THR A 35 -3.97 -7.06 9.51
CA THR A 35 -2.72 -7.85 9.47
C THR A 35 -3.01 -9.34 9.34
N TYR A 36 -4.04 -9.84 10.03
CA TYR A 36 -4.44 -11.24 9.91
C TYR A 36 -4.92 -11.58 8.51
N ASP A 37 -5.81 -10.77 7.93
CA ASP A 37 -6.35 -10.99 6.59
C ASP A 37 -5.29 -10.79 5.51
N TRP A 38 -4.38 -9.83 5.70
CA TRP A 38 -3.22 -9.57 4.85
C TRP A 38 -2.32 -10.81 4.77
N ASN A 39 -1.90 -11.33 5.92
CA ASN A 39 -1.04 -12.52 5.99
C ASN A 39 -1.72 -13.75 5.39
N ALA A 40 -3.04 -13.87 5.54
CA ALA A 40 -3.79 -14.94 4.88
C ALA A 40 -3.76 -14.80 3.35
N CYS A 41 -3.99 -13.60 2.83
CA CYS A 41 -3.91 -13.31 1.40
C CYS A 41 -2.50 -13.53 0.82
N GLU A 42 -1.46 -13.19 1.58
CA GLU A 42 -0.07 -13.44 1.19
C GLU A 42 0.24 -14.95 1.10
N ARG A 43 -0.22 -15.75 2.07
CA ARG A 43 -0.08 -17.21 2.01
C ARG A 43 -0.82 -17.82 0.83
N GLU A 44 -2.04 -17.39 0.57
CA GLU A 44 -2.82 -17.84 -0.60
C GLU A 44 -2.06 -17.52 -1.90
N PHE A 45 -1.45 -16.34 -2.00
CA PHE A 45 -0.63 -15.98 -3.15
C PHE A 45 0.64 -16.85 -3.28
N LEU A 46 1.33 -17.14 -2.17
CA LEU A 46 2.47 -18.07 -2.16
C LEU A 46 2.09 -19.47 -2.63
N THR A 47 0.96 -20.00 -2.15
CA THR A 47 0.44 -21.31 -2.61
C THR A 47 0.07 -21.30 -4.09
N LEU A 48 -0.52 -20.20 -4.57
CA LEU A 48 -0.83 -20.04 -5.99
C LEU A 48 0.43 -20.02 -6.85
N MET A 49 1.52 -19.39 -6.39
CA MET A 49 2.79 -19.41 -7.10
C MET A 49 3.41 -20.81 -7.18
N GLN A 50 3.27 -21.63 -6.13
CA GLN A 50 3.77 -23.00 -6.14
C GLN A 50 3.03 -23.90 -7.14
N THR A 51 1.73 -23.65 -7.32
CA THR A 51 0.88 -24.48 -8.18
C THR A 51 0.72 -23.93 -9.61
N ASN A 52 0.99 -22.65 -9.82
CA ASN A 52 0.87 -21.99 -11.13
C ASN A 52 2.19 -21.29 -11.54
N PRO A 53 2.97 -21.88 -12.46
CA PRO A 53 4.25 -21.32 -12.89
C PRO A 53 4.12 -19.95 -13.59
N GLY A 54 2.95 -19.64 -14.18
CA GLY A 54 2.68 -18.32 -14.77
C GLY A 54 2.55 -17.21 -13.74
N VAL A 55 2.22 -17.53 -12.49
CA VAL A 55 2.18 -16.59 -11.36
C VAL A 55 3.54 -16.54 -10.65
N ALA A 56 4.28 -17.66 -10.60
CA ALA A 56 5.61 -17.73 -9.99
C ALA A 56 6.63 -16.74 -10.61
N SER A 57 6.52 -16.50 -11.92
CA SER A 57 7.35 -15.52 -12.64
C SER A 57 7.13 -14.08 -12.16
N MET A 58 6.00 -13.80 -11.50
CA MET A 58 5.64 -12.47 -11.00
C MET A 58 6.14 -12.20 -9.57
N HIS A 59 6.75 -13.19 -8.89
CA HIS A 59 7.18 -13.04 -7.51
C HIS A 59 8.31 -12.00 -7.34
N THR A 60 9.10 -11.70 -8.37
CA THR A 60 10.18 -10.70 -8.26
C THR A 60 9.64 -9.26 -8.24
N ASN A 61 8.38 -9.06 -8.63
CA ASN A 61 7.79 -7.74 -8.72
C ASN A 61 6.90 -7.45 -7.49
N GLN A 62 7.45 -6.71 -6.53
CA GLN A 62 6.74 -6.35 -5.30
C GLN A 62 5.44 -5.57 -5.55
N THR A 63 5.35 -4.79 -6.63
CA THR A 63 4.13 -4.07 -6.99
C THR A 63 3.00 -5.03 -7.34
N ILE A 64 3.30 -6.08 -8.13
CA ILE A 64 2.32 -7.10 -8.49
C ILE A 64 1.87 -7.88 -7.26
N GLN A 65 2.80 -8.22 -6.36
CA GLN A 65 2.45 -8.89 -5.10
C GLN A 65 1.47 -8.05 -4.28
N LYS A 66 1.77 -6.76 -4.08
CA LYS A 66 0.89 -5.84 -3.34
C LYS A 66 -0.47 -5.70 -4.02
N GLN A 67 -0.54 -5.63 -5.35
CA GLN A 67 -1.81 -5.58 -6.08
C GLN A 67 -2.64 -6.85 -5.91
N ARG A 68 -2.00 -8.04 -5.89
CA ARG A 68 -2.69 -9.32 -5.67
C ARG A 68 -3.22 -9.44 -4.25
N ILE A 69 -2.43 -9.06 -3.27
CA ILE A 69 -2.86 -9.02 -1.87
C ILE A 69 -4.00 -8.01 -1.70
N ALA A 70 -3.90 -6.82 -2.29
CA ALA A 70 -4.97 -5.82 -2.30
C ALA A 70 -6.27 -6.36 -2.91
N ALA A 71 -6.19 -7.07 -4.05
CA ALA A 71 -7.36 -7.69 -4.67
C ALA A 71 -7.99 -8.78 -3.78
N CYS A 72 -7.18 -9.55 -3.06
CA CYS A 72 -7.68 -10.53 -2.08
C CYS A 72 -8.37 -9.85 -0.89
N LEU A 73 -7.79 -8.77 -0.36
CA LEU A 73 -8.37 -7.98 0.73
C LEU A 73 -9.72 -7.36 0.31
N GLN A 74 -9.81 -6.84 -0.92
CA GLN A 74 -11.06 -6.33 -1.48
C GLN A 74 -12.15 -7.40 -1.54
N LYS A 75 -11.82 -8.64 -1.93
CA LYS A 75 -12.77 -9.77 -1.89
C LYS A 75 -13.23 -10.11 -0.48
N LYS A 76 -12.36 -9.89 0.51
CA LYS A 76 -12.69 -10.05 1.94
C LYS A 76 -13.49 -8.89 2.52
N GLY A 77 -13.79 -7.85 1.74
CA GLY A 77 -14.61 -6.70 2.14
C GLY A 77 -13.80 -5.49 2.60
N TRP A 78 -12.47 -5.54 2.56
CA TRP A 78 -11.61 -4.40 2.86
C TRP A 78 -11.64 -3.39 1.72
N LYS A 79 -11.67 -2.11 2.06
CA LYS A 79 -11.64 -1.00 1.11
C LYS A 79 -10.43 -0.14 1.37
N GLN A 80 -9.74 0.21 0.29
CA GLN A 80 -8.62 1.12 0.34
C GLN A 80 -9.17 2.55 0.29
N VAL A 81 -8.79 3.36 1.28
CA VAL A 81 -9.25 4.75 1.43
C VAL A 81 -8.05 5.65 1.42
N GLU A 82 -8.09 6.64 0.54
CA GLU A 82 -7.09 7.69 0.47
C GLU A 82 -7.42 8.73 1.55
N ASN A 83 -6.55 8.86 2.56
CA ASN A 83 -6.65 10.00 3.48
C ASN A 83 -5.95 11.18 2.83
N LYS A 84 -6.74 12.22 2.55
CA LYS A 84 -6.29 13.52 2.04
C LYS A 84 -5.82 14.42 3.16
#